data_AF-A0A4S2A9M9-F1
#
_entry.id   AF-A0A4S2A9M9-F1
#
_cell.length_a   1.000
_cell.length_b   1.000
_cell.length_c   1.000
_cell.angle_alpha   90.00
_cell.angle_beta   90.00
_cell.angle_gamma   90.00
#
_symmetry.space_group_name_H-M   'P 1'
#
loop_
_entity.id
_entity.type
_entity.pdbx_description
1 polymer ?
#
loop_
_entity_poly.entity_id
_entity_poly.type
_entity_poly.pdbx_seq_one_letter_code
_entity_poly.pdbx_strand_id
1 'polypeptide(L)'
;MRTITRTYDLFQLAELSVAARETAYSEWLHTFEYGWDSDNRNTLEAFESVFKVKVNDWSYDTCRYSYRFTSRYSGEEEELCGIRLLKYIVNNYWHTLFKPRTYYLKGNYKKRRKSRVFTDNCCVLTGYCADEDILRPIYDFLKAPDTRTTLYDLMDKCLNSFFKSCRDDMEFQCSEESFEESCAANDYEFLGNGKMYN
;
A
#
# COMPACT_ATOMS: atom_id res chain seq x y z
N MET A 1 -20.04 -45.69 18.86
CA MET A 1 -19.90 -44.25 18.56
C MET A 1 -21.23 -43.59 18.92
N ARG A 2 -21.28 -42.73 19.94
CA ARG A 2 -22.51 -42.00 20.32
C ARG A 2 -22.48 -40.64 19.63
N THR A 3 -23.49 -40.36 18.82
CA THR A 3 -23.68 -39.05 18.19
C THR A 3 -24.43 -38.15 19.17
N ILE A 4 -23.89 -36.97 19.48
CA ILE A 4 -24.53 -35.95 20.31
C ILE A 4 -24.93 -34.80 19.39
N THR A 5 -26.22 -34.48 19.32
CA THR A 5 -26.72 -33.29 18.61
C THR A 5 -26.66 -32.09 19.55
N ARG A 6 -26.06 -30.99 19.10
CA ARG A 6 -26.05 -29.69 19.79
C ARG A 6 -26.72 -28.66 18.90
N THR A 7 -27.57 -27.84 19.49
CA THR A 7 -28.20 -26.68 18.84
C THR A 7 -27.47 -25.43 19.30
N TYR A 8 -27.16 -24.53 18.37
CA TYR A 8 -26.50 -23.26 18.63
C TYR A 8 -27.36 -22.13 18.09
N ASP A 9 -27.48 -21.05 18.85
CA ASP A 9 -28.02 -19.79 18.37
C ASP A 9 -26.86 -18.97 17.80
N LEU A 10 -27.00 -18.56 16.54
CA LEU A 10 -26.00 -17.82 15.78
C LEU A 10 -26.46 -16.38 15.62
N PHE A 11 -25.51 -15.46 15.76
CA PHE A 11 -25.75 -14.02 15.76
C PHE A 11 -24.80 -13.35 14.78
N GLN A 12 -25.30 -12.32 14.11
CA GLN A 12 -24.47 -11.37 13.38
C GLN A 12 -23.75 -10.45 14.38
N LEU A 13 -22.62 -9.85 13.98
CA LEU A 13 -21.82 -9.02 14.88
C LEU A 13 -22.63 -7.89 15.54
N ALA A 14 -23.56 -7.27 14.79
CA ALA A 14 -24.42 -6.19 15.28
C ALA A 14 -25.47 -6.63 16.32
N GLU A 15 -25.73 -7.93 16.44
CA GLU A 15 -26.69 -8.50 17.40
C GLU A 15 -26.03 -8.91 18.72
N LEU A 16 -24.69 -8.91 18.77
CA LEU A 16 -23.94 -9.26 19.96
C LEU A 16 -24.01 -8.18 21.03
N SER A 17 -23.93 -8.62 22.29
CA SER A 17 -23.66 -7.70 23.41
C SER A 17 -22.28 -7.06 23.26
N VAL A 18 -22.07 -5.89 23.88
CA VAL A 18 -20.77 -5.19 23.86
C VAL A 18 -19.61 -6.09 24.28
N ALA A 19 -19.78 -6.85 25.37
CA ALA A 19 -18.75 -7.77 25.87
C ALA A 19 -18.46 -8.95 24.91
N ALA A 20 -19.49 -9.46 24.23
CA ALA A 20 -19.32 -10.48 23.21
C ALA A 20 -18.60 -9.92 21.97
N ARG A 21 -18.89 -8.68 21.58
CA ARG A 21 -18.19 -7.99 20.48
C ARG A 21 -16.71 -7.75 20.78
N GLU A 22 -16.38 -7.31 21.99
CA GLU A 22 -14.98 -7.16 22.45
C GLU A 22 -14.22 -8.50 22.43
N THR A 23 -14.89 -9.59 22.80
CA THR A 23 -14.31 -10.95 22.74
C THR A 23 -14.04 -11.36 21.30
N ALA A 24 -15.02 -11.18 20.41
CA ALA A 24 -14.90 -11.47 18.98
C ALA A 24 -13.73 -10.71 18.35
N TYR A 25 -13.66 -9.40 18.61
CA TYR A 25 -12.60 -8.54 18.10
C TYR A 25 -11.22 -8.92 18.65
N SER A 26 -11.11 -9.21 19.95
CA SER A 26 -9.85 -9.63 20.56
C SER A 26 -9.35 -10.97 20.00
N GLU A 27 -10.24 -11.95 19.82
CA GLU A 27 -9.90 -13.23 19.19
C GLU A 27 -9.44 -13.03 17.74
N TRP A 28 -10.14 -12.17 16.99
CA TRP A 28 -9.78 -11.83 15.62
C TRP A 28 -8.38 -11.21 15.52
N LEU A 29 -8.08 -10.20 16.35
CA LEU A 29 -6.76 -9.55 16.42
C LEU A 29 -5.63 -10.54 16.74
N HIS A 30 -5.88 -11.51 17.64
CA HIS A 30 -4.88 -12.53 17.97
C HIS A 30 -4.52 -13.44 16.79
N THR A 31 -5.44 -13.61 15.84
CA THR A 31 -5.23 -14.40 14.62
C THR A 31 -4.89 -13.56 13.39
N PHE A 32 -4.87 -12.25 13.52
CA PHE A 32 -4.67 -11.35 12.39
C PHE A 32 -3.24 -11.44 11.85
N GLU A 33 -3.13 -11.71 10.54
CA GLU A 33 -1.88 -11.66 9.79
C GLU A 33 -1.96 -10.59 8.71
N TYR A 34 -0.97 -9.71 8.68
CA TYR A 34 -0.93 -8.63 7.68
C TYR A 34 -0.58 -9.19 6.30
N GLY A 35 -1.59 -9.32 5.44
CA GLY A 35 -1.48 -9.98 4.13
C GLY A 35 -0.68 -9.24 3.06
N TRP A 36 -0.38 -7.95 3.26
CA TRP A 36 0.22 -7.09 2.23
C TRP A 36 1.75 -6.95 2.33
N ASP A 37 2.43 -7.60 3.30
CA ASP A 37 3.88 -7.45 3.48
C ASP A 37 4.66 -7.81 2.21
N SER A 38 4.24 -8.86 1.50
CA SER A 38 4.92 -9.28 0.28
C SER A 38 4.78 -8.25 -0.85
N ASP A 39 3.59 -7.66 -1.03
CA ASP A 39 3.35 -6.69 -2.11
C ASP A 39 4.00 -5.33 -1.80
N ASN A 40 4.00 -4.92 -0.53
CA ASN A 40 4.75 -3.77 -0.04
C ASN A 40 6.25 -3.98 -0.32
N ARG A 41 6.80 -5.15 0.03
CA ARG A 41 8.21 -5.48 -0.24
C ARG A 41 8.54 -5.46 -1.73
N ASN A 42 7.69 -6.05 -2.57
CA ASN A 42 7.86 -6.02 -4.03
C ASN A 42 7.90 -4.59 -4.58
N THR A 43 7.06 -3.70 -4.05
CA THR A 43 7.05 -2.28 -4.43
C THR A 43 8.35 -1.58 -4.04
N LEU A 44 8.82 -1.81 -2.82
CA LEU A 44 10.08 -1.26 -2.33
C LEU A 44 11.27 -1.75 -3.16
N GLU A 45 11.35 -3.04 -3.45
CA GLU A 45 12.39 -3.64 -4.29
C GLU A 45 12.35 -3.10 -5.73
N ALA A 46 11.16 -2.94 -6.31
CA ALA A 46 11.00 -2.32 -7.62
C ALA A 46 11.48 -0.87 -7.62
N PHE A 47 11.18 -0.10 -6.57
CA PHE A 47 11.67 1.27 -6.41
C PHE A 47 13.21 1.31 -6.32
N GLU A 48 13.83 0.46 -5.49
CA GLU A 48 15.29 0.31 -5.40
C GLU A 48 15.95 -0.13 -6.72
N SER A 49 15.23 -0.88 -7.56
CA SER A 49 15.76 -1.32 -8.85
C SER A 49 15.79 -0.19 -9.89
N VAL A 50 14.88 0.78 -9.75
CA VAL A 50 14.73 1.92 -10.68
C VAL A 50 15.61 3.08 -10.25
N PHE A 51 15.59 3.42 -8.97
CA PHE A 51 16.31 4.56 -8.41
C PHE A 51 17.61 4.07 -7.77
N LYS A 52 18.66 4.91 -7.79
CA LYS A 52 19.97 4.55 -7.22
C LYS A 52 19.97 4.62 -5.69
N VAL A 53 19.04 3.94 -5.02
CA VAL A 53 18.90 3.90 -3.56
C VAL A 53 18.84 2.47 -3.05
N LYS A 54 19.27 2.26 -1.81
CA LYS A 54 19.11 1.01 -1.09
C LYS A 54 18.63 1.29 0.32
N VAL A 55 17.48 0.74 0.67
CA VAL A 55 16.82 0.84 1.97
C VAL A 55 17.29 -0.32 2.85
N ASN A 56 17.59 0.00 4.10
CA ASN A 56 18.11 -0.94 5.09
C ASN A 56 17.48 -0.62 6.46
N ASP A 57 17.50 -1.59 7.37
CA ASP A 57 17.08 -1.41 8.75
C ASP A 57 15.70 -0.74 8.87
N TRP A 58 14.74 -1.22 8.08
CA TRP A 58 13.39 -0.70 8.06
C TRP A 58 12.43 -1.62 8.82
N SER A 59 11.39 -1.02 9.39
CA SER A 59 10.28 -1.70 10.04
C SER A 59 9.06 -0.80 10.07
N TYR A 60 7.87 -1.39 10.06
CA TYR A 60 6.62 -0.71 10.35
C TYR A 60 5.71 -1.65 11.14
N ASP A 61 4.88 -1.07 12.01
CA ASP A 61 3.84 -1.75 12.77
C ASP A 61 2.55 -0.91 12.71
N THR A 62 1.56 -1.18 13.57
CA THR A 62 0.29 -0.41 13.60
C THR A 62 0.45 1.02 14.14
N CYS A 63 1.61 1.39 14.66
CA CYS A 63 1.81 2.64 15.40
C CYS A 63 2.99 3.46 14.85
N ARG A 64 4.06 2.81 14.43
CA ARG A 64 5.35 3.41 14.11
C ARG A 64 5.90 2.83 12.81
N TYR A 65 6.75 3.62 12.18
CA TYR A 65 7.63 3.14 11.12
C TYR A 65 9.01 3.75 11.29
N SER A 66 10.01 3.05 10.79
CA SER A 66 11.39 3.51 10.74
C SER A 66 12.07 2.93 9.50
N TYR A 67 12.99 3.68 8.93
CA TYR A 67 13.81 3.22 7.81
C TYR A 67 15.12 3.99 7.79
N ARG A 68 16.13 3.37 7.19
CA ARG A 68 17.33 4.07 6.72
C ARG A 68 17.52 3.76 5.25
N PHE A 69 18.14 4.67 4.52
CA PHE A 69 18.53 4.37 3.16
C PHE A 69 19.91 4.93 2.86
N THR A 70 20.51 4.38 1.82
CA THR A 70 21.78 4.80 1.25
C THR A 70 21.52 5.19 -0.19
N SER A 71 21.98 6.37 -0.58
CA SER A 71 21.97 6.82 -1.95
C SER A 71 23.27 6.42 -2.64
N ARG A 72 23.16 6.05 -3.92
CA ARG A 72 24.27 5.71 -4.82
C ARG A 72 24.34 6.69 -6.00
N TYR A 73 23.63 7.82 -5.90
CA TYR A 73 23.82 8.96 -6.77
C TYR A 73 25.18 9.61 -6.47
N SER A 74 25.76 10.33 -7.44
CA SER A 74 26.89 11.20 -7.12
C SER A 74 26.42 12.37 -6.26
N GLY A 75 27.32 12.97 -5.47
CA GLY A 75 26.94 14.17 -4.69
C GLY A 75 26.41 15.32 -5.55
N GLU A 76 26.87 15.44 -6.80
CA GLU A 76 26.32 16.41 -7.75
C GLU A 76 24.90 16.07 -8.21
N GLU A 77 24.59 14.77 -8.38
CA GLU A 77 23.23 14.30 -8.70
C GLU A 77 22.29 14.51 -7.50
N GLU A 78 22.76 14.20 -6.29
CA GLU A 78 21.99 14.35 -5.05
C GLU A 78 21.52 15.79 -4.83
N GLU A 79 22.39 16.76 -5.10
CA GLU A 79 22.12 18.19 -4.91
C GLU A 79 21.33 18.83 -6.07
N LEU A 80 20.92 18.07 -7.09
CA LEU A 80 20.04 18.60 -8.13
C LEU A 80 18.72 19.05 -7.53
N CYS A 81 18.32 20.29 -7.78
CA CYS A 81 17.04 20.85 -7.35
C CYS A 81 16.31 21.60 -8.47
N GLY A 82 15.05 21.96 -8.23
CA GLY A 82 14.24 22.78 -9.13
C GLY A 82 14.17 22.24 -10.56
N ILE A 83 14.34 23.14 -11.54
CA ILE A 83 14.22 22.78 -12.97
C ILE A 83 15.32 21.79 -13.41
N ARG A 84 16.50 21.81 -12.78
CA ARG A 84 17.56 20.86 -13.10
C ARG A 84 17.18 19.45 -12.67
N LEU A 85 16.64 19.30 -11.47
CA LEU A 85 16.10 18.03 -10.98
C LEU A 85 14.95 17.54 -11.84
N LEU A 86 13.99 18.42 -12.19
CA LEU A 86 12.88 18.06 -13.07
C LEU A 86 13.39 17.48 -14.39
N LYS A 87 14.32 18.18 -15.05
CA LYS A 87 14.90 17.70 -16.32
C LYS A 87 15.63 16.38 -16.13
N TYR A 88 16.37 16.22 -15.04
CA TYR A 88 17.05 14.97 -14.73
C TYR A 88 16.06 13.80 -14.59
N ILE A 89 14.98 13.98 -13.83
CA ILE A 89 13.96 12.95 -13.64
C ILE A 89 13.28 12.60 -14.97
N VAL A 90 12.86 13.60 -15.74
CA VAL A 90 12.21 13.38 -17.04
C VAL A 90 13.15 12.67 -18.00
N ASN A 91 14.42 13.04 -18.08
CA ASN A 91 15.35 12.44 -19.03
C ASN A 91 15.74 11.00 -18.67
N ASN A 92 15.81 10.66 -17.39
CA ASN A 92 16.31 9.35 -16.94
C ASN A 92 15.18 8.36 -16.60
N TYR A 93 14.02 8.83 -16.14
CA TYR A 93 12.99 7.98 -15.55
C TYR A 93 11.62 8.08 -16.21
N TRP A 94 11.43 8.88 -17.27
CA TRP A 94 10.11 9.08 -17.88
C TRP A 94 9.41 7.78 -18.26
N HIS A 95 10.10 6.85 -18.92
CA HIS A 95 9.50 5.59 -19.38
C HIS A 95 9.17 4.62 -18.24
N THR A 96 9.76 4.82 -17.07
CA THR A 96 9.45 4.07 -15.86
C THR A 96 8.30 4.71 -15.10
N LEU A 97 8.28 6.04 -15.02
CA LEU A 97 7.27 6.82 -14.30
C LEU A 97 5.95 6.94 -15.05
N PHE A 98 5.97 6.77 -16.38
CA PHE A 98 4.82 6.96 -17.25
C PHE A 98 4.74 5.83 -18.29
N LYS A 99 3.65 5.06 -18.24
CA LYS A 99 3.32 4.03 -19.23
C LYS A 99 2.34 4.57 -20.29
N PRO A 100 2.36 4.07 -21.52
CA PRO A 100 1.37 4.47 -22.52
C PRO A 100 -0.06 4.09 -22.10
N ARG A 101 -1.00 5.03 -22.20
CA ARG A 101 -2.40 4.79 -21.86
C ARG A 101 -2.99 3.67 -22.72
N THR A 102 -3.63 2.70 -22.09
CA THR A 102 -4.24 1.56 -22.78
C THR A 102 -5.73 1.80 -22.97
N TYR A 103 -6.20 1.69 -24.23
CA TYR A 103 -7.61 1.77 -24.59
C TYR A 103 -8.13 0.38 -24.93
N TYR A 104 -9.28 0.02 -24.37
CA TYR A 104 -9.94 -1.25 -24.61
C TYR A 104 -11.15 -1.05 -25.52
N LEU A 105 -11.39 -2.01 -26.42
CA LEU A 105 -12.61 -2.00 -27.23
C LEU A 105 -13.83 -2.28 -26.35
N LYS A 106 -14.87 -1.45 -26.46
CA LYS A 106 -16.13 -1.64 -25.72
C LYS A 106 -16.72 -3.02 -26.04
N GLY A 107 -17.02 -3.80 -25.01
CA GLY A 107 -17.55 -5.17 -25.15
C GLY A 107 -16.52 -6.25 -25.50
N ASN A 108 -15.23 -5.91 -25.62
CA ASN A 108 -14.16 -6.89 -25.81
C ASN A 108 -12.82 -6.43 -25.20
N TYR A 109 -12.63 -6.78 -23.93
CA TYR A 109 -11.41 -6.46 -23.16
C TYR A 109 -10.14 -7.15 -23.68
N LYS A 110 -10.25 -8.17 -24.54
CA LYS A 110 -9.09 -8.82 -25.16
C LYS A 110 -8.49 -7.97 -26.28
N LYS A 111 -9.26 -7.04 -26.87
CA LYS A 111 -8.79 -6.11 -27.90
C LYS A 111 -8.37 -4.79 -27.25
N ARG A 112 -7.06 -4.55 -27.21
CA ARG A 112 -6.45 -3.34 -26.62
C ARG A 112 -5.52 -2.61 -27.60
N ARG A 113 -5.42 -1.29 -27.45
CA ARG A 113 -4.45 -0.43 -28.15
C ARG A 113 -3.72 0.44 -27.14
N LYS A 114 -2.39 0.49 -27.22
CA LYS A 114 -1.57 1.45 -26.48
C LYS A 114 -1.49 2.78 -27.22
N SER A 115 -1.66 3.87 -26.50
CA SER A 115 -1.46 5.22 -27.02
C SER A 115 -0.01 5.43 -27.44
N ARG A 116 0.24 6.33 -28.37
CA ARG A 116 1.60 6.83 -28.69
C ARG A 116 1.83 8.25 -28.20
N VAL A 117 0.80 8.87 -27.60
CA VAL A 117 0.78 10.29 -27.21
C VAL A 117 0.40 10.44 -25.75
N PHE A 118 -0.68 9.80 -25.32
CA PHE A 118 -1.18 9.86 -23.95
C PHE A 118 -0.49 8.84 -23.06
N THR A 119 -0.02 9.29 -21.92
CA THR A 119 0.56 8.46 -20.86
C THR A 119 -0.37 8.35 -19.67
N ASP A 120 -0.06 7.40 -18.80
CA ASP A 120 -0.68 7.11 -17.53
C ASP A 120 0.44 6.81 -16.52
N ASN A 121 0.23 7.19 -15.27
CA ASN A 121 1.19 6.98 -14.18
C ASN A 121 0.66 6.01 -13.12
N CYS A 122 -0.53 5.44 -13.33
CA CYS A 122 -1.16 4.54 -12.37
C CYS A 122 -0.37 3.24 -12.20
N CYS A 123 0.10 2.89 -11.01
CA CYS A 123 0.76 1.62 -10.64
C CYS A 123 1.80 1.15 -11.68
N VAL A 124 2.91 1.88 -11.80
CA VAL A 124 3.91 1.68 -12.87
C VAL A 124 5.09 0.79 -12.48
N LEU A 125 5.28 0.47 -11.21
CA LEU A 125 6.40 -0.37 -10.75
C LEU A 125 5.97 -1.84 -10.73
N THR A 126 4.95 -2.16 -9.94
CA THR A 126 4.47 -3.53 -9.71
C THR A 126 3.04 -3.74 -10.21
N GLY A 127 2.25 -2.66 -10.34
CA GLY A 127 0.81 -2.76 -10.58
C GLY A 127 -0.03 -2.76 -9.30
N TYR A 128 0.60 -2.68 -8.13
CA TYR A 128 -0.03 -2.56 -6.81
C TYR A 128 -0.26 -1.10 -6.42
N CYS A 129 -1.18 -0.84 -5.48
CA CYS A 129 -1.54 0.52 -5.07
C CYS A 129 -0.40 1.27 -4.37
N ALA A 130 0.49 0.58 -3.65
CA ALA A 130 1.61 1.24 -2.96
C ALA A 130 2.63 1.89 -3.92
N ASP A 131 2.62 1.51 -5.21
CA ASP A 131 3.35 2.22 -6.27
C ASP A 131 2.98 3.71 -6.30
N GLU A 132 1.69 4.03 -6.09
CA GLU A 132 1.22 5.42 -6.05
C GLU A 132 1.83 6.16 -4.87
N ASP A 133 1.81 5.56 -3.68
CA ASP A 133 2.27 6.20 -2.45
C ASP A 133 3.77 6.48 -2.47
N ILE A 134 4.57 5.52 -2.95
CA ILE A 134 6.02 5.70 -3.04
C ILE A 134 6.41 6.68 -4.15
N LEU A 135 5.68 6.74 -5.26
CA LEU A 135 5.99 7.66 -6.37
C LEU A 135 5.30 9.02 -6.25
N ARG A 136 4.34 9.18 -5.33
CA ARG A 136 3.56 10.40 -5.17
C ARG A 136 4.42 11.65 -5.06
N PRO A 137 5.50 11.67 -4.25
CA PRO A 137 6.34 12.85 -4.13
C PRO A 137 7.02 13.25 -5.45
N ILE A 138 7.42 12.28 -6.29
CA ILE A 138 7.97 12.56 -7.62
C ILE A 138 6.90 13.20 -8.50
N TYR A 139 5.69 12.65 -8.54
CA TYR A 139 4.62 13.19 -9.39
C TYR A 139 4.20 14.61 -8.97
N ASP A 140 4.12 14.86 -7.68
CA ASP A 140 3.77 16.18 -7.17
C ASP A 140 4.91 17.19 -7.42
N PHE A 141 6.17 16.77 -7.29
CA PHE A 141 7.32 17.59 -7.70
C PHE A 141 7.32 17.89 -9.22
N LEU A 142 7.02 16.92 -10.07
CA LEU A 142 6.96 17.14 -11.53
C LEU A 142 5.85 18.11 -11.94
N LYS A 143 4.73 18.16 -11.20
CA LYS A 143 3.64 19.12 -11.43
C LYS A 143 4.02 20.53 -10.99
N ALA A 144 4.69 20.66 -9.85
CA ALA A 144 5.04 21.94 -9.23
C ALA A 144 6.44 21.88 -8.62
N PRO A 145 7.51 21.98 -9.45
CA PRO A 145 8.88 21.84 -8.97
C PRO A 145 9.27 23.02 -8.09
N ASP A 146 9.70 22.73 -6.87
CA ASP A 146 10.25 23.72 -5.96
C ASP A 146 11.80 23.77 -6.03
N THR A 147 12.39 24.88 -5.61
CA THR A 147 13.84 25.12 -5.73
C THR A 147 14.65 24.57 -4.56
N ARG A 148 14.00 24.02 -3.52
CA ARG A 148 14.66 23.59 -2.27
C ARG A 148 14.81 22.08 -2.19
N THR A 149 13.84 21.32 -2.69
CA THR A 149 13.89 19.86 -2.71
C THR A 149 15.02 19.40 -3.63
N THR A 150 15.99 18.71 -3.04
CA THR A 150 17.07 18.03 -3.74
C THR A 150 16.65 16.64 -4.23
N LEU A 151 17.47 15.96 -5.04
CA LEU A 151 17.19 14.58 -5.43
C LEU A 151 17.21 13.67 -4.20
N TYR A 152 18.14 13.89 -3.27
CA TYR A 152 18.22 13.12 -2.02
C TYR A 152 16.94 13.30 -1.19
N ASP A 153 16.50 14.55 -0.97
CA ASP A 153 15.26 14.85 -0.24
C ASP A 153 14.04 14.23 -0.93
N LEU A 154 14.03 14.20 -2.26
CA LEU A 154 12.93 13.62 -3.01
C LEU A 154 12.86 12.10 -2.82
N MET A 155 14.00 11.40 -2.82
CA MET A 155 14.04 9.97 -2.51
C MET A 155 13.61 9.69 -1.07
N ASP A 156 14.06 10.51 -0.11
CA ASP A 156 13.63 10.39 1.29
C ASP A 156 12.12 10.60 1.44
N LYS A 157 11.55 11.62 0.77
CA LYS A 157 10.09 11.85 0.76
C LYS A 157 9.32 10.66 0.18
N CYS A 158 9.83 10.02 -0.87
CA CYS A 158 9.22 8.82 -1.46
C CYS A 158 9.16 7.68 -0.43
N LEU A 159 10.29 7.38 0.22
CA LEU A 159 10.37 6.34 1.24
C LEU A 159 9.52 6.66 2.46
N ASN A 160 9.52 7.91 2.93
CA ASN A 160 8.68 8.35 4.04
C ASN A 160 7.19 8.17 3.72
N SER A 161 6.77 8.58 2.52
CA SER A 161 5.39 8.43 2.04
C SER A 161 4.96 6.96 2.02
N PHE A 162 5.83 6.09 1.49
CA PHE A 162 5.59 4.65 1.43
C PHE A 162 5.46 4.00 2.81
N PHE A 163 6.45 4.20 3.69
CA PHE A 163 6.42 3.58 5.03
C PHE A 163 5.30 4.13 5.90
N LYS A 164 4.96 5.41 5.74
CA LYS A 164 3.77 5.98 6.38
C LYS A 164 2.50 5.31 5.88
N SER A 165 2.35 5.11 4.56
CA SER A 165 1.18 4.41 4.00
C SER A 165 1.08 2.97 4.51
N CYS A 166 2.20 2.23 4.54
CA CYS A 166 2.21 0.86 5.07
C CYS A 166 1.77 0.80 6.54
N ARG A 167 2.23 1.77 7.36
CA ARG A 167 1.81 1.91 8.77
C ARG A 167 0.32 2.23 8.87
N ASP A 168 -0.14 3.24 8.12
CA ASP A 168 -1.53 3.71 8.16
C ASP A 168 -2.50 2.59 7.70
N ASP A 169 -2.14 1.81 6.68
CA ASP A 169 -2.89 0.64 6.23
C ASP A 169 -2.91 -0.47 7.29
N MET A 170 -1.75 -0.81 7.88
CA MET A 170 -1.71 -1.83 8.94
C MET A 170 -2.51 -1.41 10.19
N GLU A 171 -2.47 -0.12 10.56
CA GLU A 171 -3.29 0.46 11.62
C GLU A 171 -4.79 0.31 11.33
N PHE A 172 -5.21 0.63 10.10
CA PHE A 172 -6.60 0.48 9.67
C PHE A 172 -7.03 -0.98 9.65
N GLN A 173 -6.22 -1.88 9.08
CA GLN A 173 -6.55 -3.30 9.06
C GLN A 173 -6.74 -3.84 10.48
N CYS A 174 -5.91 -3.43 11.45
CA CYS A 174 -6.05 -3.82 12.85
C CYS A 174 -7.16 -3.07 13.62
N SER A 175 -8.04 -2.31 12.98
CA SER A 175 -9.07 -1.51 13.65
C SER A 175 -10.39 -2.27 13.82
N GLU A 176 -11.22 -1.83 14.78
CA GLU A 176 -12.59 -2.33 14.94
C GLU A 176 -13.43 -2.09 13.66
N GLU A 177 -13.20 -0.97 12.97
CA GLU A 177 -13.90 -0.64 11.72
C GLU A 177 -13.62 -1.68 10.64
N SER A 178 -12.34 -2.02 10.42
CA SER A 178 -11.96 -3.06 9.44
C SER A 178 -12.49 -4.44 9.84
N PHE A 179 -12.52 -4.76 11.13
CA PHE A 179 -13.14 -5.99 11.63
C PHE A 179 -14.64 -6.03 11.35
N GLU A 180 -15.38 -4.95 11.61
CA GLU A 180 -16.81 -4.83 11.32
C GLU A 180 -17.08 -4.98 9.82
N GLU A 181 -16.30 -4.32 8.96
CA GLU A 181 -16.38 -4.46 7.50
C GLU A 181 -16.11 -5.91 7.04
N SER A 182 -15.09 -6.55 7.62
CA SER A 182 -14.74 -7.93 7.30
C SER A 182 -15.83 -8.92 7.71
N CYS A 183 -16.44 -8.73 8.87
CA CYS A 183 -17.57 -9.54 9.32
C CYS A 183 -18.77 -9.40 8.37
N ALA A 184 -19.11 -8.18 7.98
CA ALA A 184 -20.21 -7.92 7.05
C ALA A 184 -19.95 -8.45 5.63
N ALA A 185 -18.70 -8.39 5.16
CA ALA A 185 -18.34 -8.85 3.82
C ALA A 185 -18.29 -10.38 3.68
N ASN A 186 -18.00 -11.09 4.78
CA ASN A 186 -17.87 -12.56 4.79
C ASN A 186 -19.05 -13.27 5.47
N ASP A 187 -20.10 -12.54 5.87
CA ASP A 187 -21.26 -13.06 6.59
C ASP A 187 -20.87 -13.90 7.84
N TYR A 188 -19.89 -13.43 8.61
CA TYR A 188 -19.42 -14.17 9.80
C TYR A 188 -20.48 -14.24 10.89
N GLU A 189 -20.66 -15.44 11.44
CA GLU A 189 -21.61 -15.72 12.50
C GLU A 189 -20.89 -16.01 13.81
N PHE A 190 -21.51 -15.60 14.91
CA PHE A 190 -20.93 -15.69 16.25
C PHE A 190 -21.89 -16.40 17.21
N LEU A 191 -21.34 -17.10 18.18
CA LEU A 191 -22.08 -17.55 19.36
C LEU A 191 -22.37 -16.36 20.27
N GLY A 192 -23.40 -16.46 21.12
CA GLY A 192 -23.77 -15.37 22.05
C GLY A 192 -22.68 -14.91 23.03
N ASN A 193 -21.58 -15.67 23.15
CA ASN A 193 -20.39 -15.30 23.93
C ASN A 193 -19.29 -14.59 23.11
N GLY A 194 -19.51 -14.31 21.82
CA GLY A 194 -18.56 -13.64 20.94
C GLY A 194 -17.61 -14.54 20.18
N LYS A 195 -17.65 -15.85 20.40
CA LYS A 195 -16.78 -16.78 19.67
C LYS A 195 -17.29 -16.96 18.24
N MET A 196 -16.39 -16.81 17.26
CA MET A 196 -16.72 -17.03 15.85
C MET A 196 -17.12 -18.50 15.60
N TYR A 197 -18.22 -18.69 14.87
CA TYR A 197 -18.72 -20.00 14.48
C TYR A 197 -18.11 -20.39 13.12
N ASN A 198 -17.20 -21.37 13.14
CA ASN A 198 -16.56 -21.98 11.96
C ASN A 198 -17.04 -23.41 11.76
#